data_AF-A0AB94IX08-F1
#
_entry.id   AF-A0AB94IX08-F1
#
_cell.length_a   1.000
_cell.length_b   1.000
_cell.length_c   1.000
_cell.angle_alpha   90.00
_cell.angle_beta   90.00
_cell.angle_gamma   90.00
#
_symmetry.space_group_name_H-M   'P 1'
#
loop_
_entity.id
_entity.type
_entity.pdbx_description
1 polymer ?
#
loop_
_entity_poly.entity_id
_entity_poly.type
_entity_poly.pdbx_seq_one_letter_code
_entity_poly.pdbx_strand_id
1 'polypeptide(L)' 'MIQAVAAKRKSLYRQLQNLTEEDLDRVSHYAAFLQYLEAQEDEEDIVWIEAHKDDPTVPLADALKALGLD' A
#
# COMPACT_ATOMS: atom_id res chain seq x y z
N MET A 1 9.27 -18.12 2.51
CA MET A 1 8.89 -16.70 2.60
C MET A 1 9.84 -15.87 3.47
N ILE A 2 10.05 -16.23 4.74
CA ILE A 2 10.89 -15.44 5.68
C ILE A 2 12.33 -15.23 5.18
N GLN A 3 12.96 -16.26 4.59
CA GLN A 3 14.32 -16.13 4.03
C GLN A 3 14.39 -15.18 2.83
N ALA A 4 13.36 -15.16 1.97
CA ALA A 4 13.31 -14.25 0.82
C ALA A 4 13.13 -12.79 1.26
N VAL A 5 12.31 -12.54 2.29
CA VAL A 5 12.14 -11.21 2.90
C VAL A 5 13.45 -10.72 3.53
N ALA A 6 14.14 -11.60 4.27
CA ALA A 6 15.44 -11.25 4.88
C ALA A 6 16.53 -10.94 3.84
N ALA A 7 16.57 -11.71 2.74
CA ALA A 7 17.49 -11.46 1.63
C ALA A 7 17.20 -10.12 0.95
N LYS A 8 15.92 -9.81 0.71
CA LYS A 8 15.47 -8.53 0.13
C LYS A 8 15.86 -7.35 1.03
N ARG A 9 15.64 -7.45 2.35
CA ARG A 9 16.05 -6.43 3.33
C ARG A 9 17.55 -6.18 3.32
N LYS A 10 18.36 -7.24 3.29
CA LYS A 10 19.83 -7.14 3.22
C LYS A 10 20.30 -6.46 1.92
N SER A 11 19.63 -6.73 0.81
CA SER A 11 19.91 -6.08 -0.48
C SER A 11 19.62 -4.58 -0.44
N LEU A 12 18.44 -4.20 0.04
CA LEU A 12 18.02 -2.81 0.22
C LEU A 12 18.98 -2.02 1.11
N TYR A 13 19.40 -2.61 2.23
CA TYR A 13 20.35 -1.96 3.13
C TYR A 13 21.68 -1.63 2.42
N ARG A 14 22.19 -2.56 1.59
CA ARG A 14 23.41 -2.31 0.80
C ARG A 14 23.20 -1.22 -0.25
N GLN A 15 22.03 -1.16 -0.86
CA GLN A 15 21.71 -0.12 -1.85
C GLN A 15 21.70 1.26 -1.19
N LEU A 16 21.05 1.39 -0.03
CA LEU A 16 21.00 2.63 0.75
C LEU A 16 22.39 3.07 1.22
N GLN A 17 23.26 2.14 1.63
CA GLN A 17 24.64 2.46 2.03
C GLN A 17 25.51 3.01 0.90
N ASN A 18 25.14 2.77 -0.35
CA ASN A 18 25.88 3.25 -1.52
C ASN A 18 25.35 4.58 -2.05
N LEU A 19 24.29 5.14 -1.45
CA LEU A 19 23.73 6.43 -1.84
C LEU A 19 24.60 7.57 -1.30
N THR A 20 24.54 8.71 -1.99
CA THR A 20 25.05 9.96 -1.44
C THR A 20 24.14 10.43 -0.29
N GLU A 21 24.63 11.35 0.54
CA GLU A 21 23.83 11.93 1.63
C GLU A 21 22.58 12.65 1.09
N GLU A 22 22.72 13.38 -0.03
CA GLU A 22 21.58 14.06 -0.69
C GLU A 22 20.54 13.05 -1.21
N ASP A 23 20.98 11.97 -1.86
CA ASP A 23 20.08 10.94 -2.37
C ASP A 23 19.38 10.20 -1.22
N LEU A 24 20.10 9.94 -0.13
CA LEU A 24 19.54 9.32 1.07
C LEU A 24 18.47 10.21 1.71
N ASP A 25 18.73 11.52 1.80
CA ASP A 25 17.78 12.49 2.32
C ASP A 25 16.53 12.57 1.43
N ARG A 26 16.69 12.59 0.10
CA ARG A 26 15.58 12.59 -0.85
C ARG A 26 14.71 11.33 -0.74
N VAL A 27 15.33 10.14 -0.67
CA VAL A 27 14.61 8.87 -0.50
C VAL A 27 13.87 8.85 0.84
N SER A 28 14.48 9.37 1.90
CA SER A 28 13.86 9.43 3.22
C SER A 28 12.65 10.34 3.26
N HIS A 29 12.76 11.54 2.67
CA HIS A 29 11.63 12.47 2.52
C HIS A 29 10.50 11.87 1.69
N TYR A 30 10.84 11.21 0.57
CA TYR A 30 9.83 10.58 -0.27
C TYR A 30 9.12 9.42 0.44
N ALA A 31 9.86 8.59 1.18
CA ALA A 31 9.27 7.53 1.99
C ALA A 31 8.32 8.07 3.07
N ALA A 32 8.70 9.17 3.75
CA ALA A 32 7.84 9.84 4.72
C ALA A 32 6.57 10.41 4.07
N PHE A 33 6.70 10.99 2.88
CA PHE A 33 5.55 11.50 2.13
C PHE A 33 4.59 10.38 1.72
N LEU A 34 5.09 9.24 1.24
CA LEU A 34 4.26 8.08 0.92
C LEU A 34 3.53 7.53 2.14
N GLN A 35 4.22 7.45 3.28
CA GLN A 35 3.60 6.99 4.53
C GLN A 35 2.51 7.95 5.03
N TYR A 36 2.68 9.26 4.80
CA TYR A 36 1.63 10.25 5.07
C TYR A 36 0.40 10.03 4.17
N LEU A 37 0.60 9.77 2.87
CA LEU A 37 -0.52 9.48 1.96
C LEU A 37 -1.26 8.20 2.37
N GLU A 38 -0.52 7.11 2.64
CA GLU A 38 -1.10 5.84 3.10
C GLU A 38 -1.95 6.04 4.36
N ALA A 39 -1.47 6.81 5.34
CA ALA A 39 -2.23 7.08 6.55
C ALA A 39 -3.54 7.85 6.28
N GLN A 40 -3.56 8.76 5.30
CA GLN A 40 -4.78 9.45 4.89
C GLN A 40 -5.74 8.52 4.15
N GLU A 41 -5.25 7.69 3.23
CA GLU A 41 -6.05 6.70 2.52
C GLU A 41 -6.66 5.68 3.49
N ASP A 42 -5.90 5.19 4.48
CA ASP A 42 -6.39 4.29 5.51
C ASP A 42 -7.52 4.95 6.35
N GLU A 43 -7.38 6.23 6.70
CA GLU A 43 -8.42 6.99 7.41
C GLU A 43 -9.70 7.10 6.57
N GLU A 44 -9.57 7.42 5.28
CA GLU A 44 -10.69 7.50 4.34
C GLU A 44 -11.37 6.13 4.15
N ASP A 45 -10.60 5.06 4.01
CA ASP A 45 -11.10 3.69 3.86
C ASP A 45 -11.87 3.25 5.11
N ILE A 46 -11.36 3.55 6.31
CA ILE A 46 -12.07 3.25 7.56
C ILE A 46 -13.42 3.99 7.60
N VAL A 47 -13.43 5.29 7.26
CA VAL A 47 -14.67 6.08 7.24
C VAL A 47 -15.66 5.52 6.22
N TRP A 48 -15.19 5.15 5.03
CA TRP A 48 -16.03 4.59 3.98
C TRP A 48 -16.61 3.24 4.41
N ILE A 49 -15.80 2.33 4.94
CA ILE A 49 -16.25 1.01 5.40
C ILE A 49 -17.28 1.15 6.52
N GLU A 50 -17.05 2.02 7.50
CA GLU A 50 -18.01 2.24 8.60
C GLU A 50 -19.33 2.82 8.11
N ALA A 51 -19.30 3.72 7.12
CA ALA A 51 -20.50 4.33 6.53
C ALA A 51 -21.34 3.33 5.72
N HIS A 52 -20.72 2.29 5.13
CA HIS A 52 -21.36 1.34 4.24
C HIS A 52 -21.41 -0.09 4.82
N LYS A 53 -21.15 -0.27 6.11
CA LYS A 53 -21.09 -1.61 6.75
C LYS A 53 -22.41 -2.36 6.71
N ASP A 54 -23.52 -1.63 6.67
CA ASP A 54 -24.87 -2.17 6.64
C ASP A 54 -25.42 -2.30 5.21
N ASP A 55 -24.64 -1.89 4.20
CA ASP A 55 -25.06 -2.01 2.80
C ASP A 55 -25.14 -3.48 2.40
N PRO A 56 -26.15 -3.85 1.59
CA PRO A 56 -26.28 -5.22 1.12
C PRO A 56 -25.08 -5.59 0.24
N THR A 57 -24.33 -6.61 0.65
CA THR A 57 -23.23 -7.14 -0.15
C THR A 57 -23.76 -8.09 -1.22
N VAL A 58 -23.16 -8.02 -2.41
CA VAL A 58 -23.48 -8.93 -3.52
C VAL A 58 -22.25 -9.79 -3.87
N PRO A 59 -22.43 -11.07 -4.21
CA PRO A 59 -21.33 -11.89 -4.72
C PRO A 59 -20.69 -11.25 -5.96
N LEU A 60 -19.37 -11.27 -6.03
CA LEU A 60 -18.63 -10.68 -7.16
C LEU A 60 -19.09 -11.25 -8.51
N ALA A 61 -19.39 -12.54 -8.57
CA ALA A 61 -19.90 -13.18 -9.79
C ALA A 61 -21.23 -12.57 -10.28
N ASP A 62 -22.14 -12.25 -9.35
CA ASP A 62 -23.44 -11.65 -9.67
C ASP A 62 -23.26 -10.19 -10.11
N ALA A 63 -22.34 -9.46 -9.48
CA ALA A 63 -21.99 -8.10 -9.87
C ALA A 63 -21.37 -8.04 -11.28
N LEU A 64 -20.44 -8.94 -11.59
CA LEU A 64 -19.80 -9.02 -12.90
C LEU A 64 -20.80 -9.34 -14.01
N LYS A 65 -21.72 -10.29 -13.76
CA LYS A 65 -22.81 -10.62 -14.67
C LYS A 65 -23.78 -9.46 -14.90
N ALA A 66 -24.13 -8.72 -13.85
CA ALA A 66 -24.99 -7.54 -13.97
C ALA A 66 -24.33 -6.41 -14.79
N LEU A 67 -22.99 -6.34 -14.79
CA LEU A 67 -22.20 -5.38 -15.56
C LEU A 67 -21.85 -5.86 -16.97
N GLY A 68 -22.19 -7.10 -17.34
CA GLY A 68 -21.83 -7.71 -18.63
C GLY A 68 -20.33 -7.94 -18.79
N LEU A 69 -19.65 -8.23 -17.68
CA LEU A 69 -18.21 -8.47 -17.61
C LEU A 69 -17.86 -9.94 -17.35
N ASP A 70 -18.84 -10.85 -17.45
CA ASP A 70 -18.70 -12.29 -17.24
C ASP A 70 -18.36 -13.10 -18.52
#